data_AF-A0A1F5NQR3-F1
#
_entry.id   AF-A0A1F5NQR3-F1
#
_cell.length_a   1.000
_cell.length_b   1.000
_cell.length_c   1.000
_cell.angle_alpha   90.00
_cell.angle_beta   90.00
_cell.angle_gamma   90.00
#
_symmetry.space_group_name_H-M   'P 1'
#
loop_
_entity.id
_entity.type
_entity.pdbx_description
1 polymer ?
#
loop_
_entity_poly.entity_id
_entity_poly.type
_entity_poly.pdbx_seq_one_letter_code
_entity_poly.pdbx_strand_id
1 'polypeptide(L)' 'MNAYQPTSLGTTILTLVFYITIIGFAIYSLIALYALLRFGRSKILSMTITILYLIIAAGLYAAAITNLHAIRF' A
#
# COMPACT_ATOMS: atom_id res chain seq x y z
N MET A 1 7.96 10.16 -23.42
CA MET A 1 7.65 8.83 -24.01
C MET A 1 8.26 7.78 -23.10
N ASN A 2 7.46 7.08 -22.30
CA ASN A 2 7.95 5.97 -21.48
C ASN A 2 8.22 4.78 -22.41
N ALA A 3 9.49 4.40 -22.52
CA ALA A 3 9.90 3.24 -23.29
C ALA A 3 9.27 1.98 -22.68
N TYR A 4 8.46 1.28 -23.48
CA TYR A 4 7.91 -0.02 -23.11
C TYR A 4 9.05 -1.04 -23.16
N GLN A 5 9.68 -1.30 -22.02
CA GLN A 5 10.66 -2.39 -21.91
C GLN A 5 9.92 -3.74 -21.86
N PRO A 6 10.41 -4.78 -22.56
CA PRO A 6 9.80 -6.10 -22.49
C PRO A 6 9.94 -6.63 -21.06
N THR A 7 8.81 -6.77 -20.36
CA THR A 7 8.76 -7.33 -19.01
C THR A 7 8.90 -8.85 -19.12
N SER A 8 9.81 -9.43 -18.35
CA SER A 8 9.86 -10.88 -18.18
C SER A 8 8.62 -11.33 -17.41
N LEU A 9 8.04 -12.49 -17.76
CA LEU A 9 6.81 -13.00 -17.13
C LEU A 9 6.91 -13.00 -15.58
N GLY A 10 8.10 -13.23 -15.03
CA GLY A 10 8.37 -13.18 -13.59
C GLY A 10 8.17 -11.80 -12.96
N THR A 11 8.58 -10.71 -13.61
CA THR A 11 8.39 -9.35 -13.07
C THR A 11 6.94 -8.91 -13.15
N THR A 12 6.22 -9.32 -14.20
CA THR A 12 4.77 -9.09 -14.32
C THR A 12 4.02 -9.75 -13.16
N ILE A 13 4.32 -11.02 -12.85
CA ILE A 13 3.68 -11.75 -11.75
C ILE A 13 3.99 -11.09 -10.40
N LEU A 14 5.26 -10.73 -10.15
CA LEU A 14 5.67 -10.08 -8.90
C LEU A 14 4.93 -8.74 -8.69
N THR A 15 4.85 -7.95 -9.77
CA THR A 15 4.15 -6.66 -9.77
C THR A 15 2.65 -6.85 -9.50
N LEU A 16 2.05 -7.88 -10.07
CA LEU A 16 0.63 -8.19 -9.92
C LEU A 16 0.30 -8.65 -8.50
N VAL A 17 1.13 -9.51 -7.89
CA VAL A 17 1.02 -9.91 -6.47
C VAL A 17 1.17 -8.69 -5.56
N PHE A 18 2.11 -7.80 -5.87
CA PHE A 18 2.33 -6.58 -5.09
C PHE A 18 1.10 -5.67 -5.11
N TYR A 19 0.52 -5.42 -6.30
CA TYR A 19 -0.72 -4.64 -6.42
C TYR A 19 -1.90 -5.29 -5.70
N ILE A 20 -2.07 -6.61 -5.78
CA ILE A 20 -3.13 -7.33 -5.02
C ILE A 20 -2.93 -7.13 -3.51
N THR A 21 -1.69 -7.18 -3.04
CA THR A 21 -1.35 -7.00 -1.62
C THR A 21 -1.66 -5.58 -1.16
N ILE A 22 -1.33 -4.56 -1.98
CA ILE A 22 -1.71 -3.17 -1.71
C ILE A 22 -3.23 -3.00 -1.64
N ILE A 23 -3.96 -3.59 -2.59
CA ILE A 23 -5.43 -3.49 -2.62
C ILE A 23 -6.03 -4.14 -1.37
N GLY A 24 -5.56 -5.33 -1.00
CA GLY A 24 -6.00 -6.00 0.23
C GLY A 24 -5.70 -5.19 1.49
N PHE A 25 -4.51 -4.59 1.57
CA PHE A 25 -4.12 -3.72 2.67
C PHE A 25 -4.98 -2.46 2.74
N ALA A 26 -5.30 -1.84 1.60
CA ALA A 26 -6.15 -0.65 1.54
C ALA A 26 -7.58 -0.95 2.00
N ILE A 27 -8.16 -2.08 1.57
CA ILE A 27 -9.50 -2.52 2.01
C ILE A 27 -9.49 -2.79 3.53
N TYR A 28 -8.50 -3.52 4.02
CA TYR A 28 -8.36 -3.77 5.46
C TYR A 28 -8.22 -2.47 6.26
N SER A 29 -7.41 -1.53 5.75
CA SER A 29 -7.24 -0.21 6.35
C SER A 29 -8.55 0.55 6.47
N LEU A 30 -9.36 0.59 5.40
CA LEU A 30 -10.68 1.23 5.41
C LEU A 30 -11.63 0.60 6.43
N ILE A 31 -11.65 -0.73 6.53
CA ILE A 31 -12.47 -1.45 7.51
C ILE A 31 -12.02 -1.12 8.93
N ALA A 32 -10.71 -1.12 9.19
CA ALA A 32 -10.14 -0.78 10.50
C ALA A 32 -10.47 0.67 10.89
N LEU A 33 -10.30 1.61 9.96
CA LEU A 33 -10.67 3.02 10.11
C LEU A 33 -12.15 3.19 10.45
N TYR A 34 -13.02 2.51 9.69
CA TYR A 34 -14.45 2.53 9.91
C TYR A 34 -14.83 1.97 11.29
N ALA A 35 -14.24 0.83 11.66
CA ALA A 35 -14.47 0.20 12.96
C ALA A 35 -14.03 1.11 14.12
N LEU A 36 -12.87 1.76 13.97
CA LEU A 36 -12.34 2.69 14.98
C LEU A 36 -13.18 3.96 15.11
N LEU A 37 -13.69 4.52 14.00
CA LEU A 37 -14.57 5.70 14.05
C LEU A 37 -15.97 5.38 14.59
N ARG A 38 -16.49 4.17 14.31
CA ARG A 38 -17.83 3.75 14.72
C ARG A 38 -17.90 3.19 16.14
N PHE A 39 -16.89 2.43 16.57
CA PHE A 39 -16.89 1.70 17.85
C PHE A 39 -15.79 2.18 18.82
N GLY A 40 -14.90 3.07 18.39
CA GLY A 40 -13.84 3.61 19.24
C GLY A 40 -14.38 4.50 20.34
N ARG A 41 -14.12 4.11 21.60
CA ARG A 41 -14.48 4.90 22.78
C ARG A 41 -13.76 6.25 22.86
N SER A 42 -12.55 6.33 22.27
CA SER A 42 -11.73 7.55 22.20
C SER A 42 -11.49 7.95 20.76
N LYS A 43 -12.12 9.05 20.33
CA LYS A 43 -11.96 9.61 18.98
C LYS A 43 -10.51 10.01 18.69
N ILE A 44 -9.78 10.49 19.70
CA ILE A 44 -8.38 10.92 19.58
C ILE A 44 -7.48 9.73 19.24
N LEU A 45 -7.63 8.61 19.97
CA LEU A 45 -6.86 7.39 19.70
C LEU A 45 -7.10 6.88 18.27
N SER A 46 -8.35 6.98 17.79
CA SER A 46 -8.68 6.59 16.42
C SER A 46 -7.99 7.44 15.35
N MET A 47 -7.91 8.74 15.59
CA MET A 47 -7.31 9.68 14.68
C MET A 47 -5.79 9.51 14.63
N THR A 48 -5.15 9.27 15.78
CA THR A 48 -3.71 8.98 15.86
C THR A 48 -3.35 7.68 15.14
N ILE A 49 -4.12 6.61 15.34
CA ILE A 49 -3.89 5.31 14.67
C ILE A 49 -4.07 5.46 13.17
N THR A 50 -5.09 6.19 12.72
CA THR A 50 -5.33 6.48 11.30
C THR A 50 -4.14 7.17 10.65
N ILE A 51 -3.62 8.23 11.28
CA ILE A 51 -2.50 9.01 10.76
C ILE A 51 -1.24 8.14 10.67
N LEU A 52 -0.94 7.37 11.72
CA LEU A 52 0.17 6.40 11.71
C LEU A 52 0.03 5.40 10.57
N TYR A 53 -1.18 4.89 10.34
CA TYR A 53 -1.45 3.92 9.28
C TYR A 53 -1.22 4.50 7.89
N LEU A 54 -1.65 5.75 7.64
CA LEU A 54 -1.42 6.45 6.37
C LEU A 54 0.06 6.70 6.11
N ILE A 55 0.83 7.06 7.15
CA ILE A 55 2.28 7.26 7.04
C ILE A 55 2.99 5.95 6.66
N ILE A 56 2.63 4.83 7.31
CA ILE A 56 3.19 3.51 7.00
C ILE A 56 2.81 3.09 5.57
N ALA A 57 1.56 3.30 5.16
CA ALA A 57 1.10 2.98 3.81
C ALA A 57 1.86 3.76 2.74
N ALA A 58 2.05 5.07 2.95
CA ALA A 58 2.83 5.93 2.05
C ALA A 58 4.30 5.50 1.99
N GLY A 59 4.90 5.14 3.13
CA GLY A 59 6.27 4.62 3.19
C GLY A 59 6.44 3.30 2.44
N LEU A 60 5.51 2.36 2.61
CA LEU A 60 5.52 1.08 1.89
C LEU A 60 5.36 1.28 0.38
N TYR A 61 4.47 2.19 -0.03
CA TYR A 61 4.29 2.53 -1.44
C TYR A 61 5.55 3.15 -2.06
N ALA A 62 6.17 4.13 -1.39
CA ALA A 62 7.40 4.76 -1.85
C ALA A 62 8.58 3.77 -1.91
N ALA A 63 8.72 2.91 -0.91
CA ALA A 63 9.72 1.86 -0.89
C ALA A 63 9.51 0.86 -2.03
N ALA A 64 8.26 0.50 -2.32
CA ALA A 64 7.95 -0.42 -3.39
C ALA A 64 8.19 0.16 -4.79
N ILE A 65 7.83 1.42 -5.02
CA ILE A 65 8.16 2.10 -6.29
C ILE A 65 9.68 2.12 -6.48
N THR A 66 10.43 2.48 -5.44
CA THR A 66 11.89 2.55 -5.50
C THR A 66 12.51 1.19 -5.81
N ASN A 67 12.02 0.12 -5.17
CA ASN A 67 12.50 -1.24 -5.41
C ASN A 67 12.08 -1.76 -6.80
N LEU A 68 10.85 -1.51 -7.26
CA LEU A 68 10.39 -1.91 -8.60
C LEU A 68 11.16 -1.16 -9.70
N HIS A 69 11.49 0.12 -9.50
CA HIS A 69 12.34 0.87 -10.42
C HIS A 69 13.83 0.48 -10.36
N ALA A 70 14.28 -0.09 -9.24
CA ALA A 70 15.64 -0.60 -9.07
C ALA A 70 15.85 -2.00 -9.68
N ILE A 71 14.78 -2.74 -10.00
CA ILE A 71 14.85 -3.93 -10.85
C ILE A 71 15.09 -3.46 -12.29
N ARG A 72 16.34 -3.06 -12.57
CA ARG A 72 16.85 -2.83 -13.93
C ARG A 72 17.67 -4.05 -14.35
N PHE A 73 17.22 -4.72 -15.40
CA PHE A 73 18.08 -5.55 -16.26
C PHE A 73 18.37 -4.76 -17.53
#